data_AF-A0A6B8QV03-F1
#
_entry.id   AF-A0A6B8QV03-F1
#
_cell.length_a   1.000
_cell.length_b   1.000
_cell.length_c   1.000
_cell.angle_alpha   90.00
_cell.angle_beta   90.00
_cell.angle_gamma   90.00
#
_symmetry.space_group_name_H-M   'P 1'
#
loop_
_entity.id
_entity.type
_entity.pdbx_description
1 polymer ?
#
loop_
_entity_poly.entity_id
_entity_poly.type
_entity_poly.pdbx_seq_one_letter_code
_entity_poly.pdbx_strand_id
1 'polypeptide(L)'
;MIEKAILESHHELGEVLETRHVYEWLQKRSDVDPVAKNIALQLEPYAVGRHASWFNGAPQLDLSNEFTILELEELNVDRELRNVVMTLLMARTTRDMYLRPRNVPKMMLIDEAWDLLADPKSGKFIETAFRRIRKYYGSAGFITQGFKDTDLSPAAQAAFDNARGPSCSSSLARRSTTPRSTASWAVRTSSCSTCCAG
;
A
#
# COMPACT_ATOMS: atom_id res chain seq x y z
N MET A 1 15.35 -19.97 1.13
CA MET A 1 16.72 -19.47 0.80
C MET A 1 16.89 -18.02 1.23
N ILE A 2 16.10 -17.08 0.70
CA ILE A 2 16.19 -15.65 1.07
C ILE A 2 16.01 -15.39 2.57
N GLU A 3 15.06 -16.07 3.22
CA GLU A 3 14.84 -15.96 4.67
C GLU A 3 16.10 -16.33 5.47
N LYS A 4 16.78 -17.41 5.06
CA LYS A 4 18.03 -17.83 5.69
C LYS A 4 19.14 -16.79 5.51
N ALA A 5 19.24 -16.19 4.31
CA ALA A 5 20.19 -15.12 4.05
C ALA A 5 19.95 -13.92 4.98
N ILE A 6 18.69 -13.50 5.15
CA ILE A 6 18.32 -12.39 6.03
C ILE A 6 18.62 -12.72 7.49
N LEU A 7 18.19 -13.89 7.97
CA LEU A 7 18.34 -14.28 9.37
C LEU A 7 19.80 -14.44 9.78
N GLU A 8 20.62 -15.11 8.97
CA GLU A 8 22.06 -15.27 9.25
C GLU A 8 22.80 -13.94 9.19
N SER A 9 22.53 -13.13 8.16
CA SER A 9 23.16 -11.80 8.06
C SER A 9 22.74 -10.89 9.24
N HIS A 10 21.47 -10.95 9.67
CA HIS A 10 20.99 -10.22 10.84
C HIS A 10 21.62 -10.73 12.14
N HIS A 11 21.84 -12.04 12.27
CA HIS A 11 22.50 -12.60 13.46
C HIS A 11 23.95 -12.11 13.58
N GLU A 12 24.65 -11.95 12.47
CA GLU A 12 26.04 -11.47 12.43
C GLU A 12 26.16 -9.95 12.62
N LEU A 13 25.25 -9.18 12.02
CA LEU A 13 25.37 -7.72 11.90
C LEU A 13 24.37 -6.93 12.76
N GLY A 14 23.26 -7.51 13.17
CA GLY A 14 22.22 -6.84 13.94
C GLY A 14 21.67 -5.59 13.22
N GLU A 15 21.69 -4.44 13.91
CA GLU A 15 21.11 -3.19 13.41
C GLU A 15 21.88 -2.55 12.26
N VAL A 16 23.14 -2.94 12.02
CA VAL A 16 23.92 -2.47 10.86
C VAL A 16 23.69 -3.31 9.61
N LEU A 17 22.72 -4.24 9.64
CA LEU A 17 22.33 -5.01 8.47
C LEU A 17 21.80 -4.07 7.38
N GLU A 18 22.27 -4.32 6.16
CA GLU A 18 21.90 -3.56 4.97
C GLU A 18 21.67 -4.52 3.81
N THR A 19 21.09 -4.01 2.74
CA THR A 19 20.79 -4.81 1.54
C THR A 19 22.06 -5.40 0.92
N ARG A 20 23.18 -4.67 0.96
CA ARG A 20 24.50 -5.15 0.50
C ARG A 20 24.94 -6.45 1.18
N HIS A 21 24.70 -6.58 2.48
CA HIS A 21 25.17 -7.72 3.26
C HIS A 21 24.40 -9.00 2.90
N VAL A 22 23.09 -8.88 2.65
CA VAL A 22 22.26 -10.00 2.17
C VAL A 22 22.71 -10.43 0.77
N TYR A 23 23.05 -9.47 -0.10
CA TYR A 23 23.61 -9.75 -1.43
C TYR A 23 24.93 -10.50 -1.34
N GLU A 24 25.88 -10.04 -0.52
CA GLU A 24 27.18 -10.70 -0.32
C GLU A 24 27.02 -12.13 0.21
N TRP A 25 26.08 -12.34 1.14
CA TRP A 25 25.77 -13.67 1.67
C TRP A 25 25.32 -14.64 0.57
N LEU A 26 24.47 -14.15 -0.35
CA LEU A 26 23.97 -14.92 -1.49
C LEU A 26 25.07 -15.15 -2.55
N GLN A 27 25.89 -14.13 -2.81
CA GLN A 27 26.97 -14.19 -3.79
C GLN A 27 28.05 -15.21 -3.40
N LYS A 28 28.40 -15.31 -2.11
CA LYS A 28 29.33 -16.36 -1.62
C LYS A 28 28.87 -17.79 -1.92
N ARG A 29 27.60 -17.98 -2.27
CA ARG A 29 26.97 -19.28 -2.53
C ARG A 29 26.50 -19.43 -3.98
N SER A 30 26.74 -18.45 -4.85
CA SER A 30 26.23 -18.45 -6.22
C SER A 30 26.82 -19.55 -7.10
N ASP A 31 28.02 -20.03 -6.76
CA ASP A 31 28.70 -21.07 -7.53
C ASP A 31 28.17 -22.47 -7.23
N VAL A 32 27.56 -22.64 -6.06
CA VAL A 32 27.06 -23.94 -5.57
C VAL A 32 25.53 -24.04 -5.68
N ASP A 33 24.83 -22.92 -5.51
CA ASP A 33 23.37 -22.86 -5.52
C ASP A 33 22.84 -21.91 -6.63
N PRO A 34 22.23 -22.46 -7.70
CA PRO A 34 21.62 -21.66 -8.76
C PRO A 34 20.51 -20.71 -8.28
N VAL A 35 19.79 -21.06 -7.21
CA VAL A 35 18.75 -20.21 -6.62
C VAL A 35 19.40 -19.02 -5.93
N ALA A 36 20.48 -19.23 -5.18
CA ALA A 36 21.24 -18.14 -4.56
C ALA A 36 21.78 -17.18 -5.62
N LYS A 37 22.30 -17.71 -6.73
CA LYS A 37 22.75 -16.92 -7.88
C LYS A 37 21.63 -16.06 -8.48
N ASN A 38 20.47 -16.64 -8.74
CA ASN A 38 19.35 -15.91 -9.34
C ASN A 38 18.84 -14.79 -8.43
N ILE A 39 18.73 -15.05 -7.12
CA ILE A 39 18.31 -14.04 -6.15
C ILE A 39 19.38 -12.93 -6.04
N ALA A 40 20.66 -13.28 -6.01
CA ALA A 40 21.75 -12.30 -5.97
C ALA A 40 21.71 -11.36 -7.20
N LEU A 41 21.45 -11.90 -8.40
CA LEU A 41 21.29 -11.11 -9.62
C LEU A 41 20.10 -10.15 -9.55
N GLN A 42 18.97 -10.59 -8.98
CA GLN A 42 17.80 -9.74 -8.80
C GLN A 42 18.02 -8.65 -7.75
N LEU A 43 18.84 -8.93 -6.72
CA LEU A 43 19.12 -7.99 -5.63
C LEU A 43 20.24 -7.00 -5.97
N GLU A 44 21.11 -7.33 -6.93
CA GLU A 44 22.29 -6.54 -7.32
C GLU A 44 21.96 -5.04 -7.55
N PRO A 45 20.92 -4.64 -8.32
CA PRO A 45 20.65 -3.22 -8.57
C PRO A 45 20.41 -2.42 -7.30
N TYR A 46 19.83 -3.05 -6.27
CA TYR A 46 19.46 -2.46 -4.99
C TYR A 46 20.54 -2.59 -3.92
N ALA A 47 21.43 -3.58 -4.05
CA ALA A 47 22.48 -3.87 -3.09
C ALA A 47 23.78 -3.12 -3.38
N VAL A 48 24.27 -3.22 -4.63
CA VAL A 48 25.58 -2.68 -5.04
C VAL A 48 25.52 -1.94 -6.38
N GLY A 49 24.38 -1.97 -7.07
CA GLY A 49 24.16 -1.32 -8.35
C GLY A 49 23.57 0.09 -8.25
N ARG A 50 22.88 0.50 -9.32
CA ARG A 50 22.39 1.87 -9.54
C ARG A 50 21.45 2.43 -8.46
N HIS A 51 20.80 1.56 -7.67
CA HIS A 51 19.87 1.96 -6.62
C HIS A 51 20.45 1.78 -5.21
N ALA A 52 21.69 1.32 -5.07
CA ALA A 52 22.30 0.98 -3.79
C ALA A 52 22.25 2.13 -2.75
N SER A 53 22.33 3.38 -3.18
CA SER A 53 22.26 4.55 -2.29
C SER A 53 20.92 4.71 -1.58
N TRP A 54 19.84 4.14 -2.12
CA TRP A 54 18.49 4.23 -1.53
C TRP A 54 18.25 3.18 -0.42
N PHE A 55 18.98 2.06 -0.45
CA PHE A 55 18.71 0.89 0.40
C PHE A 55 19.84 0.53 1.36
N ASN A 56 20.93 1.30 1.34
CA ASN A 56 22.09 1.11 2.20
C ASN A 56 22.34 2.41 2.98
N GLY A 57 22.77 2.27 4.24
CA GLY A 57 22.96 3.38 5.17
C GLY A 57 21.93 3.41 6.30
N ALA A 58 22.10 4.36 7.21
CA ALA A 58 21.24 4.50 8.37
C ALA A 58 19.80 4.85 7.96
N PRO A 59 18.77 4.22 8.57
CA PRO A 59 17.38 4.56 8.30
C PRO A 59 17.10 6.02 8.72
N GLN A 60 16.67 6.87 7.78
CA GLN A 60 16.36 8.29 8.05
C GLN A 60 14.85 8.59 8.14
N LEU A 61 14.00 7.58 7.98
CA LEU A 61 12.55 7.77 7.93
C LEU A 61 11.94 7.83 9.33
N ASP A 62 11.63 9.03 9.80
CA ASP A 62 10.83 9.25 11.01
C ASP A 62 9.35 9.45 10.64
N LEU A 63 8.51 8.51 11.09
CA LEU A 63 7.06 8.58 10.95
C LEU A 63 6.37 8.87 12.29
N SER A 64 7.07 9.36 13.31
CA SER A 64 6.53 9.57 14.67
C SER A 64 5.53 10.73 14.76
N ASN A 65 5.59 11.67 13.81
CA ASN A 65 4.70 12.83 13.77
C ASN A 65 3.23 12.43 13.57
N GLU A 66 2.32 13.33 13.95
CA GLU A 66 0.87 13.16 13.74
C GLU A 66 0.48 13.33 12.27
N PHE A 67 1.26 14.13 11.53
CA PHE A 67 1.07 14.40 10.12
C PHE A 67 2.42 14.32 9.41
N THR A 68 2.52 13.45 8.40
CA THR A 68 3.74 13.23 7.62
C THR A 68 3.36 13.19 6.15
N ILE A 69 4.03 14.01 5.33
CA ILE A 69 3.94 13.98 3.87
C ILE A 69 5.26 13.42 3.36
N LEU A 70 5.18 12.44 2.47
CA LEU A 70 6.34 11.86 1.79
C LEU A 70 6.24 12.23 0.31
N GLU A 71 7.16 13.08 -0.16
CA GLU A 71 7.24 13.47 -1.55
C GLU A 71 8.18 12.53 -2.30
N LEU A 72 7.69 11.93 -3.39
CA LEU A 72 8.41 10.93 -4.19
C LEU A 72 8.60 11.39 -5.63
N GLU A 73 8.58 12.70 -5.90
CA GLU A 73 8.64 13.24 -7.26
C GLU A 73 9.95 12.85 -7.97
N GLU A 74 11.07 12.86 -7.26
CA GLU A 74 12.38 12.44 -7.80
C GLU A 74 12.40 10.98 -8.26
N LEU A 75 11.52 10.13 -7.70
CA LEU A 75 11.40 8.72 -8.06
C LEU A 75 10.54 8.50 -9.31
N ASN A 76 9.81 9.51 -9.81
CA ASN A 76 8.99 9.38 -11.01
C ASN A 76 9.82 9.08 -12.28
N VAL A 77 11.12 9.35 -12.24
CA VAL A 77 12.06 9.03 -13.33
C VAL A 77 12.24 7.52 -13.50
N ASP A 78 12.13 6.74 -12.41
CA ASP A 78 12.31 5.29 -12.42
C ASP A 78 11.11 4.58 -11.77
N ARG A 79 10.18 4.13 -12.62
CA ARG A 79 8.94 3.47 -12.18
C ARG A 79 9.18 2.20 -11.37
N GLU A 80 10.25 1.45 -11.67
CA GLU A 80 10.53 0.21 -10.95
C GLU A 80 11.00 0.53 -9.53
N LEU A 81 11.95 1.46 -9.39
CA LEU A 81 12.41 1.93 -8.09
C LEU A 81 11.25 2.54 -7.28
N ARG A 82 10.41 3.36 -7.92
CA ARG A 82 9.23 3.97 -7.30
C ARG A 82 8.31 2.92 -6.70
N ASN A 83 7.99 1.86 -7.44
CA ASN A 83 7.12 0.79 -6.96
C ASN A 83 7.71 0.06 -5.74
N VAL A 84 9.03 -0.20 -5.74
CA VAL A 84 9.71 -0.82 -4.60
C VAL A 84 9.67 0.09 -3.38
N VAL A 85 10.04 1.37 -3.54
CA VAL A 85 10.04 2.34 -2.45
C VAL A 85 8.64 2.55 -1.89
N MET A 86 7.63 2.73 -2.74
CA MET A 86 6.24 2.86 -2.29
C MET A 86 5.78 1.61 -1.53
N THR A 87 6.12 0.41 -2.01
CA THR A 87 5.77 -0.84 -1.30
C THR A 87 6.42 -0.87 0.10
N LEU A 88 7.68 -0.47 0.22
CA LEU A 88 8.39 -0.40 1.50
C LEU A 88 7.77 0.65 2.43
N LEU A 89 7.45 1.84 1.92
CA LEU A 89 6.77 2.89 2.68
C LEU A 89 5.40 2.42 3.16
N MET A 90 4.60 1.79 2.31
CA MET A 90 3.32 1.21 2.70
C MET A 90 3.49 0.17 3.81
N ALA A 91 4.45 -0.75 3.68
CA ALA A 91 4.73 -1.76 4.69
C ALA A 91 5.16 -1.13 6.03
N ARG A 92 6.04 -0.12 5.99
CA ARG A 92 6.53 0.60 7.16
C ARG A 92 5.43 1.41 7.85
N THR A 93 4.67 2.20 7.10
CA THR A 93 3.54 3.00 7.62
C THR A 93 2.45 2.09 8.18
N THR A 94 2.11 1.00 7.49
CA THR A 94 1.13 0.02 7.99
C THR A 94 1.60 -0.62 9.30
N ARG A 95 2.91 -0.92 9.43
CA ARG A 95 3.49 -1.42 10.69
C ARG A 95 3.39 -0.38 11.80
N ASP A 96 3.73 0.88 11.52
CA ASP A 96 3.64 1.97 12.51
C ASP A 96 2.20 2.16 12.99
N MET A 97 1.22 2.16 12.07
CA MET A 97 -0.20 2.22 12.39
C MET A 97 -0.66 1.10 13.34
N TYR A 98 -0.06 -0.10 13.25
CA TYR A 98 -0.37 -1.21 14.15
C TYR A 98 0.24 -1.08 15.53
N LEU A 99 1.42 -0.47 15.63
CA LEU A 99 2.13 -0.28 16.91
C LEU A 99 1.55 0.90 17.70
N ARG A 100 0.94 1.87 17.01
CA ARG A 100 0.27 3.00 17.66
C ARG A 100 -1.04 2.58 18.36
N PRO A 101 -1.45 3.32 19.43
CA PRO A 101 -2.69 3.05 20.15
C PRO A 101 -3.93 2.98 19.25
N ARG A 102 -4.83 2.03 19.53
CA ARG A 102 -6.05 1.80 18.74
C ARG A 102 -7.11 2.88 18.85
N ASN A 103 -7.02 3.75 19.85
CA ASN A 103 -7.97 4.85 20.08
C ASN A 103 -7.67 6.10 19.25
N VAL A 104 -6.48 6.19 18.64
CA VAL A 104 -6.11 7.34 17.80
C VAL A 104 -6.57 7.07 16.37
N PRO A 105 -7.35 7.97 15.74
CA PRO A 105 -7.74 7.85 14.33
C PRO A 105 -6.51 8.03 13.43
N LYS A 106 -6.40 7.20 12.39
CA LYS A 106 -5.23 7.19 11.48
C LYS A 106 -5.70 7.26 10.04
N MET A 107 -4.94 7.93 9.18
CA MET A 107 -5.25 8.01 7.75
C MET A 107 -3.98 7.82 6.94
N MET A 108 -4.04 6.96 5.93
CA MET A 108 -2.98 6.78 4.94
C MET A 108 -3.55 7.11 3.55
N LEU A 109 -2.96 8.09 2.88
CA LEU A 109 -3.30 8.45 1.51
C LEU A 109 -2.08 8.20 0.63
N ILE A 110 -2.31 7.57 -0.52
CA ILE A 110 -1.24 7.24 -1.46
C ILE A 110 -1.64 7.79 -2.82
N ASP A 111 -0.79 8.63 -3.39
CA ASP A 111 -0.96 9.14 -4.75
C ASP A 111 -0.40 8.13 -5.77
N GLU A 112 -0.98 8.10 -6.98
CA GLU A 112 -0.56 7.26 -8.11
C GLU A 112 -0.38 5.75 -7.84
N ALA A 113 -1.12 5.16 -6.90
CA ALA A 113 -0.96 3.72 -6.59
C ALA A 113 -1.53 2.75 -7.64
N TRP A 114 -1.91 3.23 -8.83
CA TRP A 114 -2.50 2.38 -9.85
C TRP A 114 -1.49 1.35 -10.38
N ASP A 115 -0.22 1.73 -10.54
CA ASP A 115 0.87 0.82 -10.92
C ASP A 115 1.03 -0.32 -9.88
N LEU A 116 0.89 0.01 -8.60
CA LEU A 116 0.92 -0.94 -7.48
C LEU A 116 -0.29 -1.87 -7.43
N LEU A 117 -1.47 -1.37 -7.81
CA LEU A 117 -2.72 -2.15 -7.85
C LEU A 117 -2.82 -3.04 -9.08
N ALA A 118 -2.09 -2.72 -10.16
CA ALA A 118 -2.03 -3.50 -11.37
C ALA A 118 -1.24 -4.81 -11.18
N ASP A 119 -0.20 -4.81 -10.33
CA ASP A 119 0.55 -6.03 -10.00
C ASP A 119 -0.28 -6.96 -9.07
N PRO A 120 -0.58 -8.21 -9.47
CA PRO A 120 -1.43 -9.12 -8.68
C PRO A 120 -0.88 -9.46 -7.28
N LYS A 121 0.45 -9.46 -7.10
CA LYS A 121 1.08 -9.73 -5.80
C LYS A 121 0.92 -8.52 -4.87
N SER A 122 1.28 -7.34 -5.37
CA SER A 122 1.16 -6.07 -4.66
C SER A 122 -0.29 -5.72 -4.34
N GLY A 123 -1.21 -5.93 -5.29
CA GLY A 123 -2.65 -5.72 -5.08
C GLY A 123 -3.22 -6.53 -3.91
N LYS A 124 -2.92 -7.83 -3.81
CA LYS A 124 -3.36 -8.67 -2.67
C LYS A 124 -2.78 -8.20 -1.33
N PHE A 125 -1.52 -7.77 -1.33
CA PHE A 125 -0.88 -7.21 -0.14
C PHE A 125 -1.59 -5.93 0.32
N ILE A 126 -1.88 -5.03 -0.62
CA ILE A 126 -2.59 -3.76 -0.39
C ILE A 126 -3.99 -4.00 0.15
N GLU A 127 -4.77 -4.88 -0.47
CA GLU A 127 -6.12 -5.20 -0.02
C GLU A 127 -6.09 -5.72 1.43
N THR A 128 -5.14 -6.61 1.73
CA THR A 128 -4.96 -7.16 3.06
C THR A 128 -4.58 -6.09 4.08
N ALA A 129 -3.68 -5.17 3.72
CA ALA A 129 -3.30 -4.05 4.55
C ALA A 129 -4.49 -3.12 4.83
N PHE A 130 -5.26 -2.75 3.81
CA PHE A 130 -6.42 -1.86 3.93
C PHE A 130 -7.51 -2.48 4.80
N ARG A 131 -7.80 -3.77 4.63
CA ARG A 131 -8.76 -4.51 5.47
C ARG A 131 -8.35 -4.53 6.94
N ARG A 132 -7.04 -4.64 7.22
CA ARG A 132 -6.51 -4.62 8.58
C ARG A 132 -6.58 -3.23 9.18
N ILE A 133 -6.20 -2.17 8.44
CA ILE A 133 -6.25 -0.77 8.89
C ILE A 133 -7.62 -0.39 9.47
N ARG A 134 -8.73 -0.83 8.84
CA ARG A 134 -10.10 -0.59 9.36
C ARG A 134 -10.35 -1.15 10.77
N LYS A 135 -9.64 -2.22 11.16
CA LYS A 135 -9.74 -2.82 12.52
C LYS A 135 -8.97 -2.03 13.58
N TYR A 136 -8.05 -1.15 13.18
CA TYR A 136 -7.17 -0.36 14.06
C TYR A 136 -7.56 1.13 14.11
N TYR A 137 -8.85 1.41 13.90
CA TYR A 137 -9.42 2.76 13.88
C TYR A 137 -8.74 3.66 12.84
N GLY A 138 -8.32 3.06 11.72
CA GLY A 138 -7.66 3.75 10.62
C GLY A 138 -8.46 3.69 9.32
N SER A 139 -8.12 4.61 8.42
CA SER A 139 -8.60 4.66 7.04
C SER A 139 -7.41 4.67 6.08
N ALA A 140 -7.60 4.12 4.88
CA ALA A 140 -6.60 4.15 3.83
C ALA A 140 -7.27 4.38 2.48
N GLY A 141 -6.62 5.12 1.58
CA GLY A 141 -7.18 5.48 0.29
C GLY A 141 -6.12 5.81 -0.75
N PHE A 142 -6.56 5.82 -2.00
CA PHE A 142 -5.75 6.14 -3.16
C PHE A 142 -6.26 7.41 -3.83
N ILE A 143 -5.33 8.25 -4.27
CA ILE A 143 -5.59 9.42 -5.10
C ILE A 143 -5.01 9.09 -6.49
N THR A 144 -5.80 9.24 -7.55
CA THR A 144 -5.34 9.02 -8.93
C THR A 144 -6.03 9.99 -9.88
N GLN A 145 -5.27 10.60 -10.78
CA GLN A 145 -5.76 11.57 -11.76
C GLN A 145 -6.20 10.90 -13.08
N GLY A 146 -5.89 9.60 -13.27
CA GLY A 146 -6.14 8.84 -14.50
C GLY A 146 -7.08 7.66 -14.30
N PHE A 147 -8.34 7.89 -13.92
CA PHE A 147 -9.35 6.84 -13.72
C PHE A 147 -9.88 6.20 -15.02
N LYS A 148 -9.40 6.62 -16.20
CA LYS A 148 -10.10 6.34 -17.47
C LYS A 148 -9.86 4.98 -18.10
N ASP A 149 -8.77 4.30 -17.80
CA ASP A 149 -8.45 3.01 -18.43
C ASP A 149 -7.96 2.03 -17.37
N THR A 150 -8.83 1.14 -16.88
CA THR A 150 -8.51 -0.25 -16.53
C THR A 150 -9.71 -0.97 -15.93
N ASP A 151 -9.96 -2.17 -16.44
CA ASP A 151 -10.70 -3.21 -15.72
C ASP A 151 -10.05 -3.39 -14.34
N LEU A 152 -10.71 -2.88 -13.31
CA LEU A 152 -10.23 -2.95 -11.93
C LEU A 152 -9.87 -4.41 -11.62
N SER A 153 -8.59 -4.66 -11.31
CA SER A 153 -8.20 -5.92 -10.70
C SER A 153 -9.09 -6.12 -9.45
N PRO A 154 -9.47 -7.36 -9.08
CA PRO A 154 -10.30 -7.59 -7.90
C PRO A 154 -9.74 -6.92 -6.63
N ALA A 155 -8.41 -6.78 -6.55
CA ALA A 155 -7.72 -6.08 -5.48
C ALA A 155 -7.95 -4.56 -5.50
N ALA A 156 -7.93 -3.93 -6.68
CA ALA A 156 -8.24 -2.50 -6.83
C ALA A 156 -9.70 -2.20 -6.47
N GLN A 157 -10.63 -3.05 -6.91
CA GLN A 157 -12.04 -2.95 -6.54
C GLN A 157 -12.24 -3.12 -5.02
N ALA A 158 -11.61 -4.13 -4.42
CA ALA A 158 -11.68 -4.35 -2.99
C ALA A 158 -11.03 -3.21 -2.19
N ALA A 159 -9.90 -2.66 -2.63
CA ALA A 159 -9.29 -1.50 -1.99
C ALA A 159 -10.18 -0.26 -2.08
N PHE A 160 -10.85 -0.04 -3.22
CA PHE A 160 -11.82 1.05 -3.41
C PHE A 160 -13.04 0.90 -2.51
N ASP A 161 -13.63 -0.29 -2.46
CA ASP A 161 -14.74 -0.60 -1.54
C ASP A 161 -14.31 -0.54 -0.06
N ASN A 162 -13.00 -0.74 0.19
CA ASN A 162 -12.41 -0.59 1.51
C ASN A 162 -12.11 0.87 1.91
N ALA A 163 -11.80 1.72 0.94
CA ALA A 163 -11.52 3.14 1.15
C ALA A 163 -12.81 3.97 1.34
N ARG A 164 -13.96 3.48 0.85
CA ARG A 164 -15.26 4.12 1.06
C ARG A 164 -15.71 4.02 2.52
N GLY A 165 -15.56 5.12 3.26
CA GLY A 165 -16.32 5.37 4.49
C GLY A 165 -17.81 5.64 4.19
N PRO A 166 -18.70 5.74 5.21
CA PRO A 166 -20.16 5.71 5.03
C PRO A 166 -20.80 6.90 4.27
N SER A 167 -20.05 7.80 3.63
CA SER A 167 -20.58 9.10 3.18
C SER A 167 -20.47 9.41 1.68
N CYS A 168 -20.02 8.50 0.82
CA CYS A 168 -20.02 8.75 -0.62
C CYS A 168 -20.96 7.83 -1.41
N SER A 169 -22.27 8.07 -1.30
CA SER A 169 -23.28 7.61 -2.26
C SER A 169 -23.69 8.75 -3.18
N SER A 170 -22.81 9.17 -4.10
CA SER A 170 -23.24 9.95 -5.26
C SER A 170 -23.64 9.00 -6.37
N SER A 171 -24.94 8.69 -6.42
CA SER A 171 -25.75 8.77 -7.65
C SER A 171 -25.06 8.33 -8.95
N LEU A 172 -24.78 7.03 -9.08
CA LEU A 172 -24.64 6.35 -10.37
C LEU A 172 -25.77 5.34 -10.51
N ALA A 173 -26.99 5.85 -10.68
CA ALA A 173 -28.16 5.06 -11.03
C ALA A 173 -28.78 5.63 -12.31
N ARG A 174 -28.50 4.91 -13.41
CA ARG A 174 -29.29 4.73 -14.63
C ARG A 174 -30.01 5.97 -15.20
N ARG A 175 -29.50 6.48 -16.32
CA ARG A 175 -30.34 7.15 -17.32
C ARG A 175 -31.28 6.10 -17.92
N SER A 176 -32.55 6.12 -17.54
CA SER A 176 -33.65 5.50 -18.30
C SER A 176 -34.36 6.57 -19.11
N THR A 177 -34.48 6.31 -20.41
CA THR A 177 -35.26 7.05 -21.40
C THR A 177 -36.76 6.85 -21.16
N THR A 178 -37.55 7.93 -21.01
CA THR A 178 -38.87 8.22 -21.65
C THR A 178 -39.62 9.41 -20.97
N PRO A 179 -40.61 10.07 -21.63
CA PRO A 179 -40.89 11.50 -21.46
C PRO A 179 -42.11 11.86 -20.58
N ARG A 180 -42.12 13.15 -20.15
CA ARG A 180 -43.19 14.04 -19.60
C ARG A 180 -44.55 13.44 -19.20
N SER A 181 -44.99 13.72 -17.96
CA SER A 181 -46.21 14.49 -17.66
C SER A 181 -46.37 14.84 -16.15
N THR A 182 -46.78 16.10 -15.91
CA THR A 182 -47.61 16.68 -14.84
C THR A 182 -47.60 16.18 -13.37
N ALA A 183 -47.31 17.14 -12.47
CA ALA A 183 -48.01 17.52 -11.23
C ALA A 183 -48.25 16.49 -10.08
N SER A 184 -47.74 16.81 -8.88
CA SER A 184 -48.52 17.06 -7.65
C SER A 184 -47.67 16.85 -6.37
N TRP A 185 -47.98 17.68 -5.38
CA TRP A 185 -47.42 17.77 -4.02
C TRP A 185 -47.65 16.52 -3.16
N ALA A 186 -46.74 16.24 -2.20
CA ALA A 186 -47.06 16.10 -0.77
C ALA A 186 -45.86 15.62 0.09
N VAL A 187 -45.77 16.22 1.29
CA VAL A 187 -44.86 15.93 2.39
C VAL A 187 -45.38 14.77 3.25
N ARG A 188 -44.46 13.90 3.72
CA ARG A 188 -44.41 13.08 4.97
C ARG A 188 -43.59 11.81 4.64
N THR A 189 -42.68 11.33 5.47
CA THR A 189 -42.98 10.71 6.77
C THR A 189 -41.74 10.57 7.67
N SER A 190 -41.94 10.92 8.95
CA SER A 190 -41.56 10.21 10.18
C SER A 190 -40.13 9.71 10.41
N SER A 191 -39.54 10.27 11.47
CA SER A 191 -38.56 9.65 12.38
C SER A 191 -38.93 8.21 12.78
N CYS A 192 -37.97 7.29 12.70
CA CYS A 192 -38.03 6.01 13.41
C CYS A 192 -36.71 5.79 14.16
N SER A 193 -36.77 6.09 15.46
CA SER A 193 -35.81 5.69 16.48
C SER A 193 -36.05 4.24 16.87
N THR A 194 -34.97 3.57 17.31
CA THR A 194 -34.92 2.30 18.08
C THR A 194 -34.79 1.01 17.28
N CYS A 195 -33.60 0.40 17.35
CA CYS A 195 -33.45 -1.00 17.79
C CYS A 195 -31.98 -1.34 18.06
N CYS A 196 -31.54 -1.07 19.29
CA CYS A 196 -30.51 -1.83 19.99
C CYS A 196 -31.23 -2.55 21.15
N ALA A 197 -31.38 -3.87 21.06
CA ALA A 197 -31.48 -4.84 22.17
C ALA A 197 -31.99 -6.18 21.61
N GLY A 198 -31.24 -7.26 21.82
CA GLY A 198 -31.58 -8.63 21.45
C GLY A 198 -30.47 -9.31 20.69
#